data_AF-A0A7C2B3M1-F1
#
_entry.id   AF-A0A7C2B3M1-F1
#
_cell.length_a   1.000
_cell.length_b   1.000
_cell.length_c   1.000
_cell.angle_alpha   90.00
_cell.angle_beta   90.00
_cell.angle_gamma   90.00
#
_symmetry.space_group_name_H-M   'P 1'
#
loop_
_entity.id
_entity.type
_entity.pdbx_description
1 polymer ?
#
loop_
_entity_poly.entity_id
_entity_poly.type
_entity_poly.pdbx_seq_one_letter_code
_entity_poly.pdbx_strand_id
1 'polypeptide(L)'
;MTNDRAARLQHVLVLSGNPERAMAAFGGTLDAQLHAIEEFAVAKPAKVLALLRSLRGMNVAIVTKDLRYQRFRTIWKLYGAIAGLSQWMFIDEQGRCDRFSWVKLFAIELPLLVLEGAVSLVGVFVGWIRLRYYRAQCR
;
A
#
# COMPACT_ATOMS: atom_id res chain seq x y z
N MET A 1 18.79 24.20 7.52
CA MET A 1 17.36 24.16 7.17
C MET A 1 16.82 22.77 7.51
N THR A 2 16.52 22.55 8.78
CA THR A 2 16.05 21.28 9.33
C THR A 2 14.56 21.09 9.04
N ASN A 3 14.29 20.44 7.92
CA ASN A 3 13.20 19.50 7.65
C ASN A 3 11.89 19.65 8.49
N ASP A 4 11.12 20.69 8.19
CA ASP A 4 9.73 20.90 8.62
C ASP A 4 8.75 19.75 8.20
N ARG A 5 9.26 18.78 7.42
CA ARG A 5 8.52 17.61 6.94
C ARG A 5 8.34 16.52 8.01
N ALA A 6 9.27 16.41 8.97
CA ALA A 6 9.20 15.41 10.03
C ALA A 6 8.25 15.85 11.16
N ALA A 7 8.15 17.14 11.43
CA ALA A 7 7.39 17.72 12.54
C ALA A 7 5.85 17.56 12.45
N ARG A 8 5.33 16.97 11.37
CA ARG A 8 3.88 16.82 11.16
C ARG A 8 3.37 15.39 11.12
N LEU A 9 4.23 14.37 11.22
CA LEU A 9 3.78 12.97 11.24
C LEU A 9 3.37 12.60 12.67
N GLN A 10 2.06 12.64 12.94
CA GLN A 10 1.51 12.39 14.28
C GLN A 10 1.25 10.91 14.54
N HIS A 11 0.99 10.12 13.49
CA HIS A 11 0.65 8.71 13.59
C HIS A 11 1.48 7.87 12.61
N VAL A 12 2.05 6.77 13.12
CA VAL A 12 2.83 5.82 12.33
C VAL A 12 2.09 4.49 12.28
N LEU A 13 1.60 4.13 11.10
CA LEU A 13 0.97 2.85 10.82
C LEU A 13 2.03 1.87 10.29
N VAL A 14 2.29 0.79 11.00
CA VAL A 14 3.30 -0.19 10.61
C VAL A 14 2.62 -1.37 9.92
N LEU A 15 2.87 -1.52 8.62
CA LEU A 15 2.38 -2.64 7.82
C LEU A 15 3.35 -3.82 7.82
N SER A 16 4.65 -3.53 7.76
CA SER A 16 5.73 -4.51 7.74
C SER A 16 7.06 -3.80 7.94
N GLY A 17 8.05 -4.46 8.53
CA GLY A 17 9.39 -3.92 8.75
C GLY A 17 9.55 -3.20 10.08
N ASN A 18 10.71 -2.56 10.25
CA ASN A 18 11.08 -1.85 11.47
C ASN A 18 10.78 -0.33 11.34
N PRO A 19 9.86 0.22 12.15
CA PRO A 19 9.47 1.63 12.09
C PRO A 19 10.60 2.58 12.52
N GLU A 20 11.44 2.18 13.47
CA GLU A 20 12.58 2.99 13.92
C GLU A 20 13.60 3.16 12.79
N ARG A 21 13.89 2.07 12.06
CA ARG A 21 14.79 2.12 10.89
C ARG A 21 14.23 3.00 9.79
N ALA A 22 12.93 2.87 9.49
CA ALA A 22 12.27 3.67 8.47
C ALA A 22 12.24 5.17 8.82
N MET A 23 11.93 5.53 10.08
CA MET A 23 11.92 6.94 10.50
C MET A 23 13.33 7.52 10.57
N ALA A 24 14.31 6.76 11.07
CA ALA A 24 15.71 7.17 11.08
C ALA A 24 16.24 7.42 9.66
N ALA A 25 15.94 6.53 8.71
CA ALA A 25 16.33 6.68 7.31
C ALA A 25 15.63 7.86 6.61
N PHE A 26 14.40 8.19 7.03
CA PHE A 26 13.67 9.37 6.55
C PHE A 26 14.17 10.70 7.18
N GLY A 27 14.95 10.64 8.26
CA GLY A 27 15.45 11.81 8.99
C GLY A 27 14.42 12.40 9.98
N GLY A 28 13.51 11.57 10.50
CA GLY A 28 12.57 11.93 11.56
C GLY A 28 12.84 11.19 12.86
N THR A 29 12.39 11.73 13.98
CA THR A 29 12.34 11.03 15.27
C THR A 29 10.99 10.33 15.44
N LEU A 30 11.00 9.14 16.02
CA LEU A 30 9.80 8.34 16.24
C LEU A 30 9.04 8.82 17.50
N ASP A 31 8.55 10.06 17.46
CA ASP A 31 7.75 10.67 18.55
C ASP A 31 6.23 10.48 18.30
N ALA A 32 5.89 9.65 17.33
CA ALA A 32 4.54 9.45 16.82
C ALA A 32 3.87 8.20 17.43
N GLN A 33 2.54 8.22 17.50
CA GLN A 33 1.78 7.08 18.00
C GLN A 33 1.87 5.90 17.01
N LEU A 34 2.43 4.78 17.48
CA LEU A 34 2.58 3.55 16.71
C LEU A 34 1.29 2.74 16.67
N HIS A 35 0.85 2.42 15.47
CA HIS A 35 -0.26 1.51 15.21
C HIS A 35 0.26 0.34 14.38
N ALA A 36 0.61 -0.76 15.05
CA ALA A 36 0.97 -2.00 14.36
C ALA A 36 -0.29 -2.70 13.85
N ILE A 37 -0.27 -3.12 12.58
CA ILE A 37 -1.33 -3.99 12.04
C ILE A 37 -0.83 -5.43 12.10
N GLU A 38 -1.52 -6.27 12.87
CA GLU A 38 -1.28 -7.72 12.85
C GLU A 38 -1.49 -8.27 11.44
N GLU A 39 -0.63 -9.16 10.96
CA GLU A 39 -0.69 -9.73 9.59
C GLU A 39 -2.07 -10.27 9.23
N PHE A 40 -2.77 -10.90 10.18
CA PHE A 40 -4.12 -11.44 9.97
C PHE A 40 -5.22 -10.39 9.93
N ALA A 41 -4.99 -9.19 10.47
CA ALA A 41 -5.94 -8.09 10.40
C ALA A 41 -5.99 -7.49 8.98
N VAL A 42 -4.89 -7.55 8.22
CA VAL A 42 -4.83 -7.12 6.81
C VAL A 42 -5.79 -7.91 5.93
N ALA A 43 -6.04 -9.18 6.26
CA ALA A 43 -6.97 -10.05 5.54
C ALA A 43 -8.46 -9.70 5.78
N LYS A 44 -8.76 -8.75 6.68
CA LYS A 44 -10.14 -8.33 7.02
C LYS A 44 -10.38 -6.87 6.59
N PRO A 45 -10.93 -6.64 5.38
CA PRO A 45 -11.10 -5.30 4.80
C PRO A 45 -11.85 -4.33 5.72
N ALA A 46 -12.89 -4.81 6.41
CA ALA A 46 -13.68 -3.99 7.34
C ALA A 46 -12.86 -3.51 8.54
N LYS A 47 -11.96 -4.34 9.08
CA LYS A 47 -11.08 -3.94 10.20
C LYS A 47 -10.04 -2.93 9.75
N VAL A 48 -9.44 -3.14 8.58
CA VAL A 48 -8.49 -2.20 7.98
C VAL A 48 -9.16 -0.84 7.73
N LEU A 49 -10.36 -0.82 7.15
CA LEU A 49 -11.11 0.40 6.92
C LEU A 49 -11.49 1.10 8.22
N ALA A 50 -11.91 0.36 9.25
CA ALA A 50 -12.21 0.94 10.55
C ALA A 50 -10.99 1.64 11.17
N LEU A 51 -9.82 1.00 11.12
CA LEU A 51 -8.56 1.56 11.60
C LEU A 51 -8.13 2.80 10.80
N LEU A 52 -8.25 2.76 9.48
CA LEU A 52 -7.91 3.93 8.65
C LEU A 52 -8.89 5.09 8.88
N ARG A 53 -10.17 4.79 9.12
CA ARG A 53 -11.19 5.79 9.47
C ARG A 53 -10.95 6.43 10.83
N SER A 54 -10.43 5.69 11.82
CA SER A 54 -10.07 6.28 13.12
C SER A 54 -8.89 7.25 13.01
N LEU A 55 -8.10 7.17 11.94
CA LEU A 55 -6.98 8.07 11.65
C LEU A 55 -7.36 9.21 10.68
N ARG A 56 -8.66 9.37 10.39
CA ARG A 56 -9.15 10.38 9.44
C ARG A 56 -8.83 11.80 9.93
N GLY A 57 -8.29 12.62 9.04
CA GLY A 57 -7.90 14.01 9.34
C GLY A 57 -6.53 14.16 10.00
N MET A 58 -5.84 13.05 10.29
CA MET A 58 -4.49 13.04 10.84
C MET A 58 -3.45 12.85 9.73
N ASN A 59 -2.22 13.27 10.01
CA ASN A 59 -1.07 13.01 9.16
C ASN A 59 -0.47 11.64 9.48
N VAL A 60 -0.67 10.69 8.57
CA VAL A 60 -0.27 9.29 8.78
C VAL A 60 0.96 8.94 7.95
N ALA A 61 2.00 8.45 8.60
CA ALA A 61 3.10 7.76 7.96
C ALA A 61 2.83 6.25 7.95
N ILE A 62 2.82 5.64 6.77
CA ILE A 62 2.67 4.20 6.62
C ILE A 62 4.04 3.57 6.37
N VAL A 63 4.54 2.82 7.34
CA VAL A 63 5.83 2.14 7.25
C VAL A 63 5.66 0.78 6.58
N THR A 64 6.54 0.51 5.61
CA THR A 64 6.66 -0.78 4.94
C THR A 64 8.13 -1.18 4.81
N LYS A 65 8.43 -2.47 4.77
CA LYS A 65 9.80 -2.99 4.59
C LYS A 65 10.40 -2.54 3.25
N ASP A 66 9.62 -2.59 2.17
CA ASP A 66 10.08 -2.21 0.84
C ASP A 66 8.95 -1.61 0.00
N LEU A 67 9.21 -0.43 -0.57
CA LEU A 67 8.31 0.25 -1.49
C LEU A 67 8.20 -0.42 -2.87
N ARG A 68 9.04 -1.39 -3.26
CA ARG A 68 9.01 -1.98 -4.61
C ARG A 68 7.67 -2.60 -5.04
N TYR A 69 6.84 -3.03 -4.09
CA TYR A 69 5.58 -3.73 -4.38
C TYR A 69 4.46 -2.76 -4.79
N GLN A 70 4.39 -2.42 -6.07
CA GLN A 70 3.41 -1.45 -6.60
C GLN A 70 1.95 -1.84 -6.31
N ARG A 71 1.55 -3.09 -6.56
CA ARG A 71 0.16 -3.56 -6.34
C ARG A 71 -0.29 -3.36 -4.90
N PHE A 72 0.57 -3.74 -3.95
CA PHE A 72 0.28 -3.59 -2.53
C PHE A 72 0.07 -2.13 -2.15
N ARG A 73 0.93 -1.23 -2.64
CA ARG A 73 0.78 0.22 -2.41
C ARG A 73 -0.51 0.74 -3.03
N THR A 74 -0.83 0.40 -4.27
CA THR A 74 -2.06 0.86 -4.95
C THR A 74 -3.31 0.43 -4.18
N ILE A 75 -3.35 -0.81 -3.68
CA ILE A 75 -4.47 -1.32 -2.88
C ILE A 75 -4.59 -0.54 -1.56
N TRP A 76 -3.49 -0.31 -0.85
CA TRP A 76 -3.51 0.51 0.36
C TRP A 76 -3.88 1.97 0.08
N LYS A 77 -3.52 2.50 -1.09
CA LYS A 77 -3.97 3.82 -1.54
C LYS A 77 -5.46 3.87 -1.79
N LEU A 78 -6.03 2.82 -2.34
CA LEU A 78 -7.46 2.67 -2.47
C LEU A 78 -8.15 2.62 -1.10
N TYR A 79 -7.63 1.82 -0.16
CA TYR A 79 -8.16 1.75 1.20
C TYR A 79 -8.11 3.10 1.92
N GLY A 80 -6.98 3.81 1.83
CA GLY A 80 -6.83 5.14 2.42
C GLY A 80 -7.78 6.16 1.79
N ALA A 81 -7.94 6.13 0.46
CA ALA A 81 -8.89 6.95 -0.28
C ALA A 81 -10.34 6.69 0.16
N ILE A 82 -10.75 5.41 0.27
CA ILE A 82 -12.09 5.00 0.72
C ILE A 82 -12.32 5.37 2.19
N ALA A 83 -11.28 5.28 3.03
CA ALA A 83 -11.35 5.69 4.43
C ALA A 83 -11.38 7.22 4.63
N GLY A 84 -11.11 7.99 3.58
CA GLY A 84 -11.11 9.46 3.62
C GLY A 84 -9.83 10.07 4.20
N LEU A 85 -8.70 9.37 4.11
CA LEU A 85 -7.40 9.90 4.50
C LEU A 85 -6.92 10.94 3.49
N SER A 86 -6.70 12.18 3.95
CA SER A 86 -6.32 13.31 3.11
C SER A 86 -4.80 13.48 2.99
N GLN A 87 -4.05 13.26 4.08
CA GLN A 87 -2.62 13.51 4.14
C GLN A 87 -1.88 12.31 4.72
N TRP A 88 -1.23 11.55 3.83
CA TRP A 88 -0.47 10.38 4.24
C TRP A 88 0.59 10.02 3.20
N MET A 89 1.58 9.25 3.64
CA MET A 89 2.70 8.82 2.79
C MET A 89 3.19 7.45 3.22
N PHE A 90 3.76 6.70 2.28
CA PHE A 90 4.53 5.50 2.60
C PHE A 90 5.99 5.86 2.83
N ILE A 91 6.63 5.19 3.77
CA ILE A 91 8.07 5.29 4.05
C ILE A 91 8.63 3.88 4.14
N ASP A 92 9.77 3.63 3.50
CA ASP A 92 10.50 2.37 3.64
C ASP A 92 11.74 2.46 4.54
N GLU A 93 12.30 1.30 4.88
CA GLU A 93 13.54 1.20 5.66
C GLU A 93 14.77 1.80 4.95
N GLN A 94 14.68 2.08 3.65
CA GLN A 94 15.72 2.72 2.85
C GLN A 94 15.56 4.25 2.80
N GLY A 95 14.57 4.81 3.51
CA GLY A 95 14.29 6.25 3.53
C GLY A 95 13.59 6.75 2.28
N ARG A 96 13.18 5.87 1.36
CA ARG A 96 12.34 6.25 0.22
C ARG A 96 10.94 6.56 0.73
N CYS A 97 10.32 7.57 0.13
CA CYS A 97 8.96 7.96 0.45
C CYS A 97 8.08 8.05 -0.80
N ASP A 98 6.81 7.68 -0.65
CA ASP A 98 5.80 7.83 -1.69
C ASP A 98 4.57 8.51 -1.10
N ARG A 99 4.38 9.78 -1.46
CA ARG A 99 3.25 10.57 -0.98
C ARG A 99 1.99 10.22 -1.77
N PHE A 100 0.86 10.16 -1.07
CA PHE A 100 -0.43 9.98 -1.72
C PHE A 100 -0.79 11.16 -2.62
N SER A 101 -1.28 10.87 -3.83
CA SER A 101 -1.80 11.85 -4.78
C SER A 101 -2.96 11.23 -5.54
N TRP A 102 -4.12 11.91 -5.51
CA TRP A 102 -5.31 11.50 -6.25
C TRP A 102 -5.03 11.38 -7.75
N VAL A 103 -4.31 12.36 -8.32
CA VAL A 103 -3.95 12.36 -9.74
C VAL A 103 -3.11 11.12 -10.08
N LYS A 104 -2.10 10.81 -9.27
CA LYS A 104 -1.24 9.64 -9.48
C LYS A 104 -2.01 8.32 -9.36
N LEU A 105 -2.93 8.23 -8.39
CA LEU A 105 -3.75 7.03 -8.19
C LEU A 105 -4.63 6.74 -9.40
N PHE A 106 -5.39 7.74 -9.88
CA PHE A 106 -6.39 7.54 -10.94
C PHE A 106 -5.80 7.57 -12.35
N ALA A 107 -4.75 8.36 -12.61
CA ALA A 107 -4.18 8.48 -13.95
C ALA A 107 -3.13 7.42 -14.27
N ILE A 108 -2.46 6.85 -13.26
CA ILE A 108 -1.31 5.96 -13.47
C ILE A 108 -1.52 4.63 -12.77
N GLU A 109 -1.75 4.63 -11.47
CA GLU A 109 -1.71 3.39 -10.68
C GLU A 109 -2.91 2.48 -10.91
N LEU A 110 -4.12 3.02 -10.98
CA LEU A 110 -5.35 2.27 -11.29
C LEU A 110 -5.36 1.71 -12.72
N PRO A 111 -5.06 2.51 -13.77
CA PRO A 111 -4.97 1.99 -15.13
C PRO A 111 -3.95 0.86 -15.28
N LEU A 112 -2.77 1.00 -14.65
CA LEU A 112 -1.75 -0.04 -14.70
C LEU A 112 -2.23 -1.33 -14.00
N LEU A 113 -2.89 -1.20 -12.84
CA LEU A 113 -3.46 -2.34 -12.13
C LEU A 113 -4.53 -3.08 -12.96
N VAL A 114 -5.38 -2.34 -13.67
CA VAL A 114 -6.41 -2.91 -14.56
C VAL A 114 -5.76 -3.64 -15.74
N LEU A 115 -4.73 -3.04 -16.35
CA LEU A 115 -4.01 -3.65 -17.46
C LEU A 115 -3.29 -4.94 -17.04
N GLU A 116 -2.62 -4.93 -15.89
CA GLU A 116 -2.00 -6.14 -15.33
C GLU A 116 -3.04 -7.23 -15.02
N GLY A 117 -4.22 -6.85 -14.51
CA GLY A 117 -5.33 -7.75 -14.26
C GLY A 117 -5.86 -8.38 -15.55
N ALA A 118 -6.04 -7.58 -16.60
CA ALA A 118 -6.48 -8.04 -17.91
C ALA A 118 -5.47 -9.03 -18.53
N VAL A 119 -4.18 -8.69 -18.52
CA VAL A 119 -3.12 -9.59 -19.01
C VAL A 119 -3.09 -10.91 -18.23
N SER A 120 -3.24 -10.84 -16.91
CA SER A 120 -3.28 -12.04 -16.06
C SER A 120 -4.49 -12.93 -16.38
N LEU A 121 -5.67 -12.34 -16.59
CA LEU A 121 -6.88 -13.06 -16.99
C LEU A 121 -6.74 -13.71 -18.36
N VAL A 122 -6.17 -13.01 -19.34
CA VAL A 122 -5.88 -13.57 -20.67
C VAL A 122 -4.97 -14.78 -20.55
N GLY A 123 -3.90 -14.70 -19.74
CA GLY A 123 -2.99 -15.83 -19.50
C GLY A 123 -3.71 -17.05 -18.92
N VAL A 124 -4.59 -16.85 -17.93
CA VAL A 124 -5.40 -17.93 -17.35
C VAL A 124 -6.36 -18.53 -18.38
N PHE A 125 -7.03 -17.70 -19.18
CA PHE A 125 -7.98 -18.14 -20.19
C PHE A 125 -7.32 -18.95 -21.31
N VAL A 126 -6.18 -18.48 -21.82
CA VAL A 126 -5.37 -19.20 -22.81
C VAL A 126 -4.86 -20.52 -22.25
N GLY A 127 -4.35 -20.51 -21.02
CA GLY A 127 -3.92 -21.73 -20.33
C GLY A 127 -5.04 -22.74 -20.17
N TRP A 128 -6.24 -22.29 -19.80
CA TRP A 128 -7.43 -23.12 -19.65
C TRP A 128 -7.89 -23.74 -20.99
N ILE A 129 -7.90 -22.97 -22.07
CA ILE A 129 -8.21 -23.47 -23.42
C ILE A 129 -7.20 -24.54 -23.84
N ARG A 130 -5.90 -24.27 -23.71
CA ARG A 130 -4.85 -25.24 -24.05
C ARG A 130 -5.00 -26.53 -23.25
N LEU A 131 -5.25 -26.43 -21.95
CA LEU A 131 -5.43 -27.60 -21.09
C LEU A 131 -6.64 -28.45 -21.54
N ARG A 132 -7.75 -27.81 -21.92
CA ARG A 132 -8.91 -28.51 -22.48
C ARG A 132 -8.61 -29.17 -23.82
N TYR A 133 -7.89 -28.49 -24.70
CA TYR A 133 -7.48 -29.02 -25.99
C TYR A 133 -6.60 -30.28 -25.83
N TYR A 134 -5.57 -30.22 -24.99
CA TYR A 134 -4.70 -31.38 -24.73
C TYR A 134 -5.45 -32.54 -24.08
N ARG A 135 -6.36 -32.29 -23.14
CA ARG A 135 -7.21 -33.35 -22.56
C ARG A 135 -8.12 -34.03 -23.59
N ALA A 136 -8.59 -33.29 -24.59
CA ALA A 136 -9.43 -33.84 -25.65
C ALA A 136 -8.65 -34.74 -26.62
N GLN A 137 -7.33 -34.53 -26.76
CA GLN A 137 -6.46 -35.34 -27.62
C GLN A 137 -5.92 -36.61 -26.94
N CYS A 138 -6.00 -36.71 -25.61
CA CYS A 138 -5.59 -37.90 -24.85
C CYS A 138 -6.73 -38.91 -24.60
N ARG A 139 -7.89 -38.73 -25.25
CA ARG A 139 -8.98 -39.71 -25.33
C ARG A 139 -9.00 -40.32 -26.73
#